data_AF-A0A1S2H4Y3-F1
#
_entry.id   AF-A0A1S2H4Y3-F1
#
_cell.length_a   1.000
_cell.length_b   1.000
_cell.length_c   1.000
_cell.angle_alpha   90.00
_cell.angle_beta   90.00
_cell.angle_gamma   90.00
#
_symmetry.space_group_name_H-M   'P 1'
#
loop_
_entity.id
_entity.type
_entity.pdbx_description
1 polymer ?
#
loop_
_entity_poly.entity_id
_entity_poly.type
_entity_poly.pdbx_seq_one_letter_code
_entity_poly.pdbx_strand_id
1 'polypeptide(L)'
;MENNEFFREVAARAPEFKSLLAAEFNYDWELDWPDVESVLVHDLDGASYSENEQYRDELDYLLDALPTEGVADEFFKFVGSGLSPKADLGKSARTWMVELRDRVEKNCAIKEGDAG
;
A
#
# COMPACT_ATOMS: atom_id res chain seq x y z
N MET A 1 7.12 21.02 10.72
CA MET A 1 7.65 19.98 11.63
C MET A 1 6.54 19.04 12.09
N GLU A 2 5.33 19.55 12.37
CA GLU A 2 4.16 18.75 12.80
C GLU A 2 3.79 17.60 11.84
N ASN A 3 3.85 17.80 10.51
CA ASN A 3 3.51 16.74 9.54
C ASN A 3 4.47 15.53 9.58
N ASN A 4 5.76 15.72 9.89
CA ASN A 4 6.72 14.60 9.90
C ASN A 4 6.56 13.70 11.12
N GLU A 5 6.15 14.25 12.26
CA GLU A 5 5.86 13.47 13.45
C GLU A 5 4.55 12.69 13.26
N PHE A 6 3.52 13.36 12.74
CA PHE A 6 2.28 12.71 12.33
C PHE A 6 2.52 11.54 11.36
N PHE A 7 3.24 11.76 10.26
CA PHE A 7 3.51 10.67 9.31
C PHE A 7 4.40 9.57 9.88
N ARG A 8 5.29 9.88 10.82
CA ARG A 8 6.07 8.85 11.53
C ARG A 8 5.17 7.96 12.39
N GLU A 9 4.22 8.54 13.12
CA GLU A 9 3.25 7.79 13.92
C GLU A 9 2.32 6.94 13.04
N VAL A 10 1.83 7.51 11.94
CA VAL A 10 0.98 6.81 10.97
C VAL A 10 1.74 5.65 10.33
N ALA A 11 2.96 5.88 9.85
CA ALA A 11 3.80 4.84 9.24
C ALA A 11 4.20 3.73 10.23
N ALA A 12 4.31 4.04 11.53
CA ALA A 12 4.61 3.04 12.55
C ALA A 12 3.45 2.07 12.83
N ARG A 13 2.22 2.46 12.48
CA ARG A 13 1.00 1.62 12.61
C ARG A 13 0.68 0.82 11.36
N ALA A 14 1.35 1.09 10.24
CA ALA A 14 1.20 0.36 9.00
C ALA A 14 2.55 -0.14 8.46
N PRO A 15 3.25 -1.02 9.22
CA PRO A 15 4.59 -1.47 8.88
C PRO A 15 4.68 -2.22 7.54
N GLU A 16 3.71 -3.06 7.18
CA GLU A 16 3.75 -3.83 5.94
C GLU A 16 3.47 -2.94 4.73
N PHE A 17 2.45 -2.07 4.82
CA PHE A 17 2.18 -1.12 3.75
C PHE A 17 3.32 -0.13 3.57
N LYS A 18 3.95 0.31 4.67
CA LYS A 18 5.18 1.10 4.60
C LYS A 18 6.31 0.31 3.93
N SER A 19 6.47 -0.97 4.24
CA SER A 19 7.49 -1.82 3.62
C SER A 19 7.25 -1.95 2.12
N LEU A 20 6.02 -2.24 1.69
CA LEU A 20 5.64 -2.26 0.28
C LEU A 20 6.02 -0.95 -0.43
N LEU A 21 5.70 0.20 0.16
CA LEU A 21 6.03 1.51 -0.43
C LEU A 21 7.54 1.82 -0.44
N ALA A 22 8.28 1.46 0.62
CA ALA A 22 9.67 1.88 0.79
C ALA A 22 10.70 0.86 0.26
N ALA A 23 10.39 -0.43 0.31
CA ALA A 23 11.26 -1.53 -0.05
C ALA A 23 10.97 -1.99 -1.48
N GLU A 24 9.71 -2.36 -1.77
CA GLU A 24 9.35 -2.87 -3.11
C GLU A 24 9.25 -1.73 -4.12
N PHE A 25 8.52 -0.67 -3.78
CA PHE A 25 8.46 0.56 -4.58
C PHE A 25 9.57 1.55 -4.22
N ASN A 26 10.81 1.09 -3.99
CA ASN A 26 11.96 1.97 -3.79
C ASN A 26 12.29 2.80 -5.06
N TYR A 27 13.23 3.74 -5.02
CA TYR A 27 13.52 4.62 -6.18
C TYR A 27 14.02 3.91 -7.45
N ASP A 28 14.56 2.70 -7.31
CA ASP A 28 15.09 1.89 -8.40
C ASP A 28 14.20 0.66 -8.68
N TRP A 29 12.95 0.64 -8.20
CA TRP A 29 12.04 -0.52 -8.28
C TRP A 29 11.85 -1.06 -9.70
N GLU A 30 11.91 -0.19 -10.72
CA GLU A 30 11.82 -0.56 -12.14
C GLU A 30 12.98 -1.46 -12.63
N LEU A 31 14.08 -1.56 -11.86
CA LEU A 31 15.17 -2.48 -12.16
C LEU A 31 14.84 -3.93 -11.77
N ASP A 32 14.04 -4.09 -10.71
CA ASP A 32 13.67 -5.39 -10.14
C ASP A 32 12.31 -5.88 -10.68
N TRP A 33 11.44 -4.95 -11.07
CA TRP A 33 10.07 -5.23 -11.48
C TRP A 33 9.75 -4.63 -12.85
N PRO A 34 9.06 -5.38 -13.74
CA PRO A 34 8.72 -4.89 -15.07
C PRO A 34 7.59 -3.85 -15.05
N ASP A 35 6.71 -3.90 -14.04
CA ASP A 35 5.60 -2.98 -13.84
C ASP A 35 5.06 -3.05 -12.40
N VAL A 36 4.19 -2.09 -12.05
CA VAL A 36 3.54 -2.00 -10.75
C VAL A 36 2.70 -3.24 -10.46
N GLU A 37 2.05 -3.80 -11.47
CA GLU A 37 1.16 -4.95 -11.30
C GLU A 37 1.95 -6.20 -10.87
N SER A 38 3.16 -6.37 -11.35
CA SER A 38 4.04 -7.49 -10.98
C SER A 38 4.43 -7.45 -9.50
N VAL A 39 4.66 -6.26 -8.95
CA VAL A 39 4.84 -6.08 -7.49
C VAL A 39 3.59 -6.49 -6.74
N LEU A 40 2.40 -6.03 -7.17
CA LEU A 40 1.15 -6.34 -6.48
C LEU A 40 0.79 -7.83 -6.53
N VAL A 41 1.06 -8.50 -7.65
CA VAL A 41 0.87 -9.95 -7.76
C VAL A 41 1.82 -10.70 -6.81
N HIS A 42 3.07 -10.26 -6.72
CA HIS A 42 4.04 -10.88 -5.82
C HIS A 42 3.67 -10.66 -4.34
N ASP A 43 3.47 -9.41 -3.92
CA ASP A 43 3.35 -9.02 -2.52
C ASP A 43 1.94 -9.12 -1.94
N LEU A 44 0.89 -8.94 -2.75
CA LEU A 44 -0.50 -9.02 -2.26
C LEU A 44 -1.16 -10.34 -2.65
N ASP A 45 -1.05 -10.76 -3.91
CA ASP A 45 -1.72 -12.00 -4.36
C ASP A 45 -0.93 -13.26 -3.98
N GLY A 46 0.39 -13.15 -3.89
CA GLY A 46 1.28 -14.21 -3.39
C GLY A 46 1.33 -14.31 -1.87
N ALA A 47 0.85 -13.28 -1.15
CA ALA A 47 0.84 -13.25 0.30
C ALA A 47 -0.13 -14.27 0.89
N SER A 48 0.21 -14.77 2.08
CA SER A 48 -0.69 -15.58 2.89
C SER A 48 -1.92 -14.80 3.31
N TYR A 49 -2.95 -15.50 3.79
CA TYR A 49 -4.14 -14.85 4.33
C TYR A 49 -3.84 -13.94 5.52
N SER A 50 -2.96 -14.34 6.44
CA SER A 50 -2.62 -13.50 7.60
C SER A 50 -1.91 -12.22 7.19
N GLU A 51 -1.08 -12.29 6.13
CA GLU A 51 -0.44 -11.11 5.55
C GLU A 51 -1.48 -10.23 4.84
N ASN A 52 -2.41 -10.80 4.07
CA ASN A 52 -3.50 -10.05 3.44
C ASN A 52 -4.47 -9.42 4.48
N GLU A 53 -4.73 -10.11 5.59
CA GLU A 53 -5.52 -9.56 6.71
C GLU A 53 -4.81 -8.37 7.35
N GLN A 54 -3.50 -8.48 7.55
CA GLN A 54 -2.69 -7.36 8.05
C GLN A 54 -2.67 -6.18 7.07
N TYR A 55 -2.46 -6.43 5.77
CA TYR A 55 -2.54 -5.37 4.76
C TYR A 55 -3.92 -4.69 4.73
N ARG A 56 -5.01 -5.45 4.86
CA ARG A 56 -6.37 -4.90 4.93
C ARG A 56 -6.52 -3.96 6.13
N ASP A 57 -6.14 -4.41 7.31
CA ASP A 57 -6.28 -3.64 8.55
C ASP A 57 -5.41 -2.38 8.53
N GLU A 58 -4.19 -2.48 7.99
CA GLU A 58 -3.29 -1.34 7.80
C GLU A 58 -3.84 -0.34 6.77
N LEU A 59 -4.38 -0.82 5.64
CA LEU A 59 -4.99 0.03 4.62
C LEU A 59 -6.25 0.73 5.13
N ASP A 60 -7.11 0.03 5.88
CA ASP A 60 -8.28 0.62 6.52
C ASP A 60 -7.86 1.72 7.51
N TYR A 61 -6.84 1.48 8.34
CA TYR A 61 -6.27 2.50 9.22
C TYR A 61 -5.73 3.72 8.44
N LEU A 62 -4.94 3.49 7.39
CA LEU A 62 -4.33 4.55 6.60
C LEU A 62 -5.39 5.38 5.85
N LEU A 63 -6.44 4.74 5.34
CA LEU A 63 -7.54 5.44 4.66
C LEU A 63 -8.35 6.32 5.62
N ASP A 64 -8.40 6.02 6.90
CA ASP A 64 -8.96 6.90 7.94
C ASP A 64 -7.97 8.02 8.31
N ALA A 65 -6.71 7.67 8.56
CA ALA A 65 -5.66 8.61 8.99
C ALA A 65 -5.25 9.62 7.91
N LEU A 66 -5.36 9.27 6.62
CA LEU A 66 -4.93 10.09 5.47
C LEU A 66 -6.15 10.54 4.66
N PRO A 67 -7.06 11.36 5.21
CA PRO A 67 -8.44 11.52 4.70
C PRO A 67 -8.55 12.19 3.33
N THR A 68 -7.48 12.83 2.85
CA THR A 68 -7.48 13.57 1.57
C THR A 68 -6.38 13.08 0.65
N GLU A 69 -6.57 13.31 -0.65
CA GLU A 69 -5.58 12.96 -1.68
C GLU A 69 -4.22 13.63 -1.42
N GLY A 70 -4.23 14.91 -1.03
CA GLY A 70 -3.00 15.65 -0.74
C GLY A 70 -2.22 15.08 0.45
N VAL A 71 -2.93 14.66 1.50
CA VAL A 71 -2.29 14.04 2.68
C VAL A 71 -1.71 12.67 2.34
N ALA A 72 -2.40 11.87 1.52
CA ALA A 72 -1.87 10.60 1.02
C ALA A 72 -0.65 10.78 0.12
N ASP A 73 -0.66 11.76 -0.79
CA ASP A 73 0.48 12.08 -1.66
C ASP A 73 1.71 12.54 -0.85
N GLU A 74 1.51 13.30 0.23
CA GLU A 74 2.58 13.68 1.16
C GLU A 74 3.14 12.48 1.94
N PHE A 75 2.26 11.55 2.36
CA PHE A 75 2.67 10.33 3.04
C PHE A 75 3.58 9.45 2.17
N PHE A 76 3.25 9.26 0.88
CA PHE A 76 4.08 8.50 -0.07
C PHE A 76 5.49 9.08 -0.19
N LYS A 77 5.59 10.41 -0.30
CA LYS A 77 6.88 11.12 -0.32
C LYS A 77 7.63 10.98 1.00
N PHE A 78 6.93 11.03 2.13
CA PHE A 78 7.53 10.85 3.45
C PHE A 78 8.11 9.45 3.64
N VAL A 79 7.38 8.41 3.23
CA VAL A 79 7.84 7.00 3.30
C VAL A 79 9.03 6.76 2.36
N GLY A 80 9.18 7.57 1.32
CA GLY A 80 10.26 7.46 0.35
C GLY A 80 9.93 6.51 -0.79
N SER A 81 8.64 6.41 -1.15
CA SER A 81 8.19 5.65 -2.31
C SER A 81 8.75 6.25 -3.60
N GLY A 82 9.43 5.44 -4.39
CA GLY A 82 9.78 5.69 -5.78
C GLY A 82 8.56 5.67 -6.71
N LEU A 83 7.52 4.91 -6.36
CA LEU A 83 6.23 4.96 -7.05
C LEU A 83 5.49 6.27 -6.72
N SER A 84 5.04 6.95 -7.77
CA SER A 84 4.13 8.09 -7.76
C SER A 84 2.83 7.69 -8.47
N PRO A 85 1.76 7.29 -7.75
CA PRO A 85 0.51 6.85 -8.35
C PRO A 85 -0.06 7.81 -9.40
N LYS A 86 0.17 9.11 -9.24
CA LYS A 86 -0.27 10.13 -10.19
C LYS A 86 0.52 10.09 -11.50
N ALA A 87 1.84 9.90 -11.42
CA ALA A 87 2.70 9.87 -12.60
C ALA A 87 2.63 8.50 -13.31
N ASP A 88 2.63 7.43 -12.52
CA ASP A 88 2.79 6.07 -13.04
C ASP A 88 1.46 5.40 -13.38
N LEU A 89 0.39 5.74 -12.66
CA LEU A 89 -0.93 5.10 -12.79
C LEU A 89 -2.06 6.08 -13.16
N GLY A 90 -1.77 7.38 -13.25
CA GLY A 90 -2.75 8.41 -13.60
C GLY A 90 -3.84 8.65 -12.54
N LYS A 91 -3.62 8.24 -11.28
CA LYS A 91 -4.61 8.36 -10.18
C LYS A 91 -3.99 8.92 -8.90
N SER A 92 -4.81 9.44 -7.99
CA SER A 92 -4.30 9.92 -6.69
C SER A 92 -3.83 8.76 -5.81
N ALA A 93 -2.88 9.01 -4.90
CA ALA A 93 -2.40 7.97 -3.97
C ALA A 93 -3.54 7.38 -3.15
N ARG A 94 -4.47 8.21 -2.68
CA ARG A 94 -5.66 7.75 -1.95
C ARG A 94 -6.55 6.83 -2.79
N THR A 95 -6.79 7.16 -4.06
CA THR A 95 -7.60 6.30 -4.94
C THR A 95 -6.93 4.95 -5.13
N TRP A 96 -5.62 4.93 -5.35
CA TRP A 96 -4.86 3.70 -5.48
C TRP A 96 -4.90 2.86 -4.19
N MET A 97 -4.75 3.48 -3.01
CA MET A 97 -4.88 2.78 -1.72
C MET A 97 -6.26 2.12 -1.54
N VAL A 98 -7.34 2.75 -2.00
CA VAL A 98 -8.68 2.13 -1.99
C VAL A 98 -8.71 0.89 -2.88
N GLU A 99 -8.11 0.94 -4.07
CA GLU A 99 -8.02 -0.22 -4.96
C GLU A 99 -7.20 -1.36 -4.35
N LEU A 100 -6.10 -1.04 -3.67
CA LEU A 100 -5.31 -2.04 -2.94
C LEU A 100 -6.12 -2.66 -1.80
N ARG A 101 -6.88 -1.85 -1.06
CA ARG A 101 -7.77 -2.31 0.02
C ARG A 101 -8.82 -3.29 -0.51
N ASP A 102 -9.42 -2.97 -1.66
CA ASP A 102 -10.40 -3.84 -2.31
C ASP A 102 -9.75 -5.13 -2.86
N ARG A 103 -8.49 -5.09 -3.29
CA ARG A 103 -7.73 -6.27 -3.74
C ARG A 103 -7.45 -7.20 -2.56
N VAL A 104 -6.91 -6.70 -1.45
CA VAL A 104 -6.60 -7.52 -0.27
C VAL A 104 -7.86 -8.09 0.39
N GLU A 105 -8.99 -7.36 0.36
CA GLU A 105 -10.28 -7.89 0.81
C GLU A 105 -10.71 -9.11 -0.01
N LYS A 106 -10.55 -9.07 -1.34
CA LYS A 106 -10.83 -10.23 -2.20
C LYS A 106 -9.92 -11.39 -1.88
N ASN A 107 -8.62 -11.13 -1.66
CA ASN A 107 -7.66 -12.17 -1.30
C ASN A 107 -8.01 -12.82 0.03
N CYS A 108 -8.54 -12.07 1.00
CA CYS A 108 -9.07 -12.60 2.25
C CYS A 108 -10.30 -13.51 2.03
N ALA A 109 -11.21 -13.12 1.12
CA ALA A 109 -12.44 -13.88 0.85
C ALA A 109 -12.19 -15.26 0.20
N ILE A 110 -11.07 -15.45 -0.51
CA ILE A 110 -10.74 -16.71 -1.19
C ILE A 110 -10.50 -17.87 -0.18
N LYS A 111 -10.06 -17.57 1.06
CA LYS A 111 -9.88 -18.61 2.09
C LYS A 111 -11.16 -19.13 2.74
N GLU A 112 -12.29 -18.43 2.62
CA GLU A 112 -13.57 -18.93 3.14
C GLU A 112 -14.25 -19.95 2.20
N GLY A 113 -13.66 -20.23 1.02
CA GLY A 113 -14.28 -21.06 -0.03
C GLY A 113 -13.52 -22.30 -0.50
N ASP A 114 -12.20 -22.35 -0.43
CA ASP A 114 -11.39 -23.39 -1.11
C ASP A 114 -10.65 -24.35 -0.16
N ALA A 115 -11.37 -24.85 0.84
CA ALA A 115 -11.04 -26.08 1.55
C ALA A 115 -12.26 -27.02 1.57
N GLY A 116 -12.71 -27.41 0.37
CA GLY A 116 -13.74 -28.42 0.13
C GLY A 116 -13.23 -29.51 -0.80
#